data_AF-A0A8H6TVL1-F1
#
_entry.id   AF-A0A8H6TVL1-F1
#
_cell.length_a   1.000
_cell.length_b   1.000
_cell.length_c   1.000
_cell.angle_alpha   90.00
_cell.angle_beta   90.00
_cell.angle_gamma   90.00
#
_symmetry.space_group_name_H-M   'P 1'
#
loop_
_entity.id
_entity.type
_entity.pdbx_description
1 polymer ?
#
loop_
_entity_poly.entity_id
_entity_poly.type
_entity_poly.pdbx_seq_one_letter_code
_entity_poly.pdbx_strand_id
1 'polypeptide(L)'
;MSAQPTPAFNPHTTLGALFLGVVVSCILYGVTNTQTYIYLCRFPQDKPAIKATVAAIWAMETAHVICVIHAVYVWTISAYGHPEALLGRAPASLITSFLLHYLIGVVVQIFFSIRIYRLSTHPSCTPIAYFLWLTALARLVMGCYVCALGFAAPSFVALPGHRDRVVEL
;
A
#
# COMPACT_ATOMS: atom_id res chain seq x y z
N MET A 1 19.39 32.12 25.96
CA MET A 1 18.38 31.08 25.66
C MET A 1 18.70 30.50 24.28
N SER A 2 19.59 29.53 24.22
CA SER A 2 19.88 28.78 23.01
C SER A 2 18.72 27.84 22.73
N ALA A 3 18.07 28.02 21.57
CA ALA A 3 17.03 27.11 21.10
C ALA A 3 17.62 25.70 21.02
N GLN A 4 17.02 24.77 21.76
CA GLN A 4 17.27 23.34 21.59
C GLN A 4 16.96 22.96 20.14
N PRO A 5 17.81 22.21 19.44
CA PRO A 5 17.51 21.74 18.10
C PRO A 5 16.34 20.76 18.23
N THR A 6 15.15 21.20 17.83
CA THR A 6 14.05 20.28 17.57
C THR A 6 14.58 19.19 16.64
N PRO A 7 14.31 17.89 16.90
CA PRO A 7 14.73 16.83 15.99
C PRO A 7 14.25 17.22 14.60
N ALA A 8 15.21 17.57 13.73
CA ALA A 8 14.93 18.30 12.52
C ALA A 8 14.16 17.38 11.58
N PHE A 9 12.83 17.47 11.62
CA PHE A 9 11.96 16.84 10.64
C PHE A 9 12.41 17.34 9.28
N ASN A 10 13.08 16.47 8.52
CA ASN A 10 13.61 16.82 7.21
C ASN A 10 12.51 16.52 6.18
N PRO A 11 11.82 17.53 5.64
CA PRO A 11 10.73 17.33 4.70
C PRO A 11 11.22 16.68 3.39
N HIS A 12 12.49 16.87 3.03
CA HIS A 12 13.04 16.26 1.81
C HIS A 12 13.13 14.73 1.92
N THR A 13 13.51 14.19 3.07
CA THR A 13 13.69 12.74 3.22
C THR A 13 12.37 12.01 3.41
N THR A 14 11.37 12.65 4.01
CA THR A 14 10.07 12.03 4.31
C THR A 14 9.06 12.28 3.20
N LEU A 15 8.71 13.54 2.96
CA LEU A 15 7.74 13.93 1.95
C LEU A 15 8.29 13.70 0.54
N GLY A 16 9.58 13.97 0.31
CA GLY A 16 10.22 13.71 -0.98
C GLY A 16 10.27 12.22 -1.34
N ALA A 17 10.61 11.35 -0.39
CA ALA A 17 10.57 9.90 -0.61
C ALA A 17 9.14 9.39 -0.84
N LEU A 18 8.16 9.91 -0.09
CA LEU A 18 6.75 9.59 -0.30
C LEU A 18 6.29 9.98 -1.71
N PHE A 19 6.59 11.20 -2.14
CA PHE A 19 6.25 11.70 -3.48
C PHE A 19 6.83 10.79 -4.58
N LEU A 20 8.12 10.45 -4.49
CA LEU A 20 8.75 9.51 -5.42
C LEU A 20 8.07 8.13 -5.40
N GLY A 21 7.69 7.64 -4.21
CA GLY A 21 6.91 6.41 -4.07
C GLY A 21 5.57 6.46 -4.81
N VAL A 22 4.86 7.59 -4.75
CA VAL A 22 3.60 7.80 -5.49
C VAL A 22 3.84 7.82 -7.01
N VAL A 23 4.90 8.48 -7.47
CA VAL A 23 5.27 8.49 -8.90
C VAL A 23 5.54 7.08 -9.40
N VAL A 24 6.34 6.29 -8.67
CA VAL A 24 6.60 4.88 -9.02
C VAL A 24 5.30 4.07 -8.99
N SER A 25 4.43 4.30 -8.00
CA SER A 25 3.13 3.63 -7.91
C SER A 25 2.23 3.93 -9.11
N CYS A 26 2.22 5.19 -9.60
CA CYS A 26 1.47 5.57 -10.80
C CYS A 26 2.00 4.88 -12.07
N ILE A 27 3.32 4.72 -12.19
CA ILE A 27 3.94 3.99 -13.30
C ILE A 27 3.51 2.52 -13.26
N LEU A 28 3.58 1.88 -12.09
CA LEU A 28 3.14 0.49 -11.91
C LEU A 28 1.65 0.33 -12.18
N TYR A 29 0.83 1.31 -11.80
CA TYR A 29 -0.60 1.33 -12.15
C TYR A 29 -0.81 1.36 -13.67
N GLY A 30 0.01 2.08 -14.43
CA GLY A 30 0.01 2.02 -15.89
C GLY A 30 0.25 0.61 -16.44
N VAL A 31 1.16 -0.15 -15.81
CA VAL A 31 1.39 -1.56 -16.13
C VAL A 31 0.14 -2.39 -15.84
N THR A 32 -0.49 -2.22 -14.67
CA THR A 32 -1.74 -2.92 -14.30
C THR A 32 -2.87 -2.63 -15.29
N ASN A 33 -3.02 -1.38 -15.73
CA ASN A 33 -4.00 -1.01 -16.76
C ASN A 33 -3.75 -1.77 -18.07
N THR A 34 -2.49 -1.83 -18.50
CA THR A 34 -2.09 -2.56 -19.71
C THR A 34 -2.36 -4.05 -19.58
N GLN A 35 -2.03 -4.65 -18.43
CA GLN A 35 -2.31 -6.07 -18.14
C GLN A 35 -3.81 -6.38 -18.19
N THR A 36 -4.64 -5.54 -17.58
CA THR A 36 -6.11 -5.68 -17.60
C THR A 36 -6.66 -5.57 -19.02
N TYR A 37 -6.20 -4.58 -19.79
CA TYR A 37 -6.61 -4.41 -21.18
C TYR A 37 -6.27 -5.63 -22.04
N ILE A 38 -5.01 -6.09 -21.98
CA ILE A 38 -4.56 -7.29 -22.71
C ILE A 38 -5.38 -8.51 -22.30
N TYR A 39 -5.68 -8.68 -21.01
CA TYR A 39 -6.49 -9.79 -20.53
C TYR A 39 -7.89 -9.80 -21.14
N LEU A 40 -8.57 -8.64 -21.13
CA LEU A 40 -9.93 -8.51 -21.69
C LEU A 40 -9.97 -8.78 -23.21
N CYS A 41 -8.93 -8.37 -23.95
CA CYS A 41 -8.85 -8.61 -25.39
C CYS A 41 -8.47 -10.05 -25.73
N ARG A 42 -7.53 -10.66 -25.00
CA ARG A 42 -6.93 -11.96 -25.37
C ARG A 42 -7.75 -13.15 -24.87
N PHE A 43 -8.54 -13.00 -23.81
CA PHE A 43 -9.31 -14.09 -23.21
C PHE A 43 -10.83 -13.82 -23.24
N PRO A 44 -11.44 -13.65 -24.43
CA PRO A 44 -12.87 -13.37 -24.53
C PRO A 44 -13.75 -14.53 -24.05
N GLN A 45 -13.25 -15.77 -24.07
CA GLN A 45 -13.99 -16.98 -23.68
C GLN A 45 -13.82 -17.38 -22.20
N ASP A 46 -13.03 -16.65 -21.42
CA ASP A 46 -12.84 -16.95 -19.99
C ASP A 46 -14.14 -16.78 -19.19
N LYS A 47 -14.27 -17.58 -18.12
CA LYS A 47 -15.45 -17.55 -17.24
C LYS A 47 -15.71 -16.13 -16.72
N PRO A 48 -16.97 -15.66 -16.70
CA PRO A 48 -17.31 -14.31 -16.27
C PRO A 48 -16.87 -14.01 -14.83
N ALA A 49 -16.81 -15.04 -13.97
CA ALA A 49 -16.29 -14.91 -12.60
C ALA A 49 -14.84 -14.43 -12.56
N ILE A 50 -13.96 -14.94 -13.44
CA ILE A 50 -12.54 -14.53 -13.47
C ILE A 50 -12.43 -13.08 -13.97
N LYS A 51 -13.21 -12.72 -15.00
CA LYS A 51 -13.26 -11.35 -15.51
C LYS A 51 -13.76 -10.36 -14.45
N ALA A 52 -14.77 -10.75 -13.66
CA ALA A 52 -15.27 -9.96 -12.55
C ALA A 52 -14.19 -9.77 -11.48
N THR A 53 -13.42 -10.82 -11.14
CA THR A 53 -12.29 -10.69 -10.21
C THR A 53 -11.22 -9.73 -10.74
N VAL A 54 -10.84 -9.82 -12.02
CA VAL A 54 -9.85 -8.90 -12.62
C VAL A 54 -10.36 -7.45 -12.61
N ALA A 55 -11.63 -7.23 -12.97
CA ALA A 55 -12.24 -5.90 -12.91
C ALA A 55 -12.30 -5.35 -11.47
N ALA A 56 -12.62 -6.20 -10.49
CA ALA A 56 -12.62 -5.82 -9.08
C ALA A 56 -11.22 -5.43 -8.58
N ILE A 57 -10.19 -6.21 -8.93
CA ILE A 57 -8.79 -5.89 -8.59
C ILE A 57 -8.39 -4.55 -9.21
N TRP A 58 -8.71 -4.35 -10.50
CA TRP A 58 -8.42 -3.10 -11.20
C TRP A 58 -9.12 -1.88 -10.56
N ALA A 59 -10.39 -2.02 -10.17
CA ALA A 59 -11.12 -0.97 -9.49
C ALA A 59 -10.53 -0.65 -8.09
N MET A 60 -10.14 -1.67 -7.34
CA MET A 60 -9.46 -1.49 -6.04
C MET A 60 -8.10 -0.80 -6.20
N GLU A 61 -7.31 -1.18 -7.20
CA GLU A 61 -6.01 -0.54 -7.47
C GLU A 61 -6.20 0.92 -7.89
N THR A 62 -7.24 1.21 -8.68
CA THR A 62 -7.59 2.58 -9.06
C THR A 62 -7.94 3.42 -7.82
N ALA A 63 -8.77 2.88 -6.93
CA ALA A 63 -9.12 3.55 -5.67
C ALA A 63 -7.87 3.76 -4.79
N HIS A 64 -6.98 2.77 -4.71
CA HIS A 64 -5.72 2.87 -3.99
C HIS A 64 -4.86 4.04 -4.50
N VAL A 65 -4.63 4.13 -5.81
CA VAL A 65 -3.83 5.20 -6.42
C VAL A 65 -4.46 6.58 -6.17
N ILE A 66 -5.79 6.70 -6.30
CA ILE A 66 -6.50 7.96 -6.00
C ILE A 66 -6.28 8.37 -4.54
N CYS A 67 -6.41 7.44 -3.60
CA CYS A 67 -6.21 7.71 -2.18
C CYS A 67 -4.78 8.18 -1.86
N VAL A 68 -3.77 7.56 -2.47
CA VAL A 68 -2.36 7.91 -2.29
C VAL A 68 -2.05 9.29 -2.90
N ILE A 69 -2.54 9.58 -4.10
CA ILE A 69 -2.39 10.91 -4.73
C ILE A 69 -3.05 11.98 -3.87
N HIS A 70 -4.28 11.74 -3.40
CA HIS A 70 -4.98 12.68 -2.55
C HIS A 70 -4.25 12.93 -1.22
N ALA A 71 -3.69 11.88 -0.61
CA ALA A 71 -2.89 12.03 0.62
C ALA A 71 -1.68 12.95 0.41
N VAL A 72 -0.94 12.76 -0.69
CA VAL A 72 0.20 13.62 -1.03
C VAL A 72 -0.25 15.04 -1.39
N TYR A 73 -1.37 15.20 -2.09
CA TYR A 73 -1.93 16.52 -2.40
C TYR A 73 -2.23 17.31 -1.12
N VAL A 74 -2.87 16.69 -0.13
CA VAL A 74 -3.18 17.34 1.15
C VAL A 74 -1.91 17.79 1.86
N TRP A 75 -0.86 16.97 1.87
CA TRP A 75 0.39 17.33 2.54
C TRP A 75 1.26 18.33 1.78
N THR A 76 1.23 18.33 0.45
CA THR A 76 2.09 19.20 -0.35
C THR A 76 1.44 20.54 -0.66
N ILE A 77 0.15 20.55 -0.97
CA ILE A 77 -0.57 21.74 -1.42
C ILE A 77 -1.45 22.30 -0.31
N SER A 78 -2.33 21.49 0.27
CA SER A 78 -3.27 22.00 1.28
C SER A 78 -2.59 22.42 2.59
N ALA A 79 -1.51 21.74 2.98
CA ALA A 79 -0.69 22.06 4.14
C ALA A 79 0.57 22.88 3.81
N TYR A 80 0.60 23.53 2.64
CA TYR A 80 1.75 24.32 2.22
C TYR A 80 2.07 25.41 3.25
N GLY A 81 3.35 25.50 3.64
CA GLY A 81 3.84 26.46 4.63
C GLY A 81 3.61 26.07 6.11
N HIS A 82 2.95 24.96 6.39
CA HIS A 82 2.62 24.49 7.76
C HIS A 82 3.15 23.05 7.98
N PRO A 83 4.46 22.86 8.19
CA PRO A 83 5.08 21.53 8.32
C PRO A 83 4.57 20.74 9.53
N GLU A 84 3.98 21.39 10.53
CA GLU A 84 3.31 20.75 11.67
C GLU A 84 2.16 19.83 11.26
N ALA A 85 1.55 20.05 10.08
CA ALA A 85 0.51 19.17 9.54
C ALA A 85 1.02 17.75 9.23
N LEU A 86 2.32 17.57 9.02
CA LEU A 86 2.95 16.26 8.84
C LEU A 86 3.16 15.52 10.18
N LEU A 87 3.31 16.27 11.27
CA LEU A 87 3.43 15.74 12.63
C LEU A 87 2.06 15.47 13.26
N GLY A 88 1.00 16.07 12.71
CA GLY A 88 -0.38 15.92 13.12
C GLY A 88 -1.04 14.61 12.70
N ARG A 89 -2.37 14.63 12.61
CA ARG A 89 -3.16 13.46 12.23
C ARG A 89 -3.01 13.18 10.74
N ALA A 90 -2.78 11.92 10.41
CA ALA A 90 -2.75 11.42 9.04
C ALA A 90 -4.03 11.80 8.27
N PRO A 91 -3.94 12.20 6.98
CA PRO A 91 -5.12 12.32 6.15
C PRO A 91 -5.80 10.94 6.05
N ALA A 92 -7.12 10.90 6.19
CA ALA A 92 -7.89 9.66 6.15
C ALA A 92 -7.64 8.87 4.85
N SER A 93 -7.42 9.56 3.73
CA SER A 93 -7.08 8.96 2.44
C SER A 93 -5.81 8.09 2.50
N LEU A 94 -4.82 8.46 3.32
CA LEU A 94 -3.62 7.64 3.47
C LEU A 94 -3.91 6.35 4.24
N ILE A 95 -4.69 6.42 5.31
CA ILE A 95 -5.10 5.23 6.07
C ILE A 95 -5.90 4.29 5.15
N THR A 96 -6.87 4.83 4.42
CA THR A 96 -7.67 4.07 3.44
C THR A 96 -6.78 3.45 2.36
N SER A 97 -5.73 4.13 1.90
CA SER A 97 -4.80 3.56 0.92
C SER A 97 -4.10 2.31 1.45
N PHE A 98 -3.64 2.31 2.70
CA PHE A 98 -3.03 1.11 3.30
C PHE A 98 -4.03 -0.04 3.37
N LEU A 99 -5.28 0.22 3.77
CA LEU A 99 -6.34 -0.79 3.78
C LEU A 99 -6.51 -1.44 2.40
N LEU A 100 -6.61 -0.62 1.36
CA LEU A 100 -6.75 -1.08 -0.02
C LEU A 100 -5.53 -1.87 -0.47
N HIS A 101 -4.32 -1.38 -0.19
CA HIS A 101 -3.07 -2.06 -0.54
C HIS A 101 -3.01 -3.49 0.04
N TYR A 102 -3.32 -3.65 1.34
CA TYR A 102 -3.31 -4.97 1.96
C TYR A 102 -4.40 -5.88 1.39
N LEU A 103 -5.61 -5.36 1.16
CA LEU A 103 -6.71 -6.13 0.59
C LEU A 103 -6.37 -6.64 -0.83
N ILE A 104 -5.87 -5.74 -1.69
CA ILE A 104 -5.43 -6.08 -3.05
C ILE A 104 -4.33 -7.13 -2.98
N GLY A 105 -3.35 -6.94 -2.10
CA GLY A 105 -2.26 -7.88 -1.89
C GLY A 105 -2.75 -9.30 -1.57
N VAL A 106 -3.73 -9.45 -0.68
CA VAL A 106 -4.30 -10.74 -0.31
C VAL A 106 -5.04 -11.38 -1.50
N VAL A 107 -5.90 -10.63 -2.18
CA VAL A 107 -6.69 -11.13 -3.30
C VAL A 107 -5.79 -11.59 -4.45
N VAL A 108 -4.83 -10.76 -4.84
CA VAL A 108 -3.88 -11.03 -5.92
C VAL A 108 -3.02 -12.26 -5.59
N GLN A 109 -2.60 -12.40 -4.33
CA GLN A 109 -1.71 -13.48 -3.91
C GLN A 109 -2.44 -14.82 -3.81
N ILE A 110 -3.69 -14.84 -3.34
CA ILE A 110 -4.56 -16.03 -3.41
C ILE A 110 -4.75 -16.45 -4.87
N PHE A 111 -5.02 -15.48 -5.76
CA PHE A 111 -5.19 -15.77 -7.19
C PHE A 111 -3.93 -16.37 -7.82
N PHE A 112 -2.76 -15.77 -7.61
CA PHE A 112 -1.50 -16.29 -8.11
C PHE A 112 -1.15 -17.67 -7.53
N SER A 113 -1.38 -17.87 -6.23
CA SER A 113 -1.14 -19.16 -5.57
C SER A 113 -1.97 -20.29 -6.20
N ILE A 114 -3.28 -20.06 -6.41
CA ILE A 114 -4.16 -21.04 -7.08
C ILE A 114 -3.68 -21.31 -8.51
N ARG A 115 -3.30 -20.26 -9.26
CA ARG A 115 -2.82 -20.41 -10.65
C ARG A 115 -1.52 -21.21 -10.73
N ILE A 116 -0.56 -20.94 -9.83
CA ILE A 116 0.71 -21.67 -9.76
C ILE A 116 0.47 -23.13 -9.37
N TYR A 117 -0.35 -23.37 -8.35
CA TYR A 117 -0.66 -24.75 -7.92
C TYR A 117 -1.31 -25.57 -9.04
N ARG A 118 -2.22 -24.97 -9.82
CA ARG A 118 -2.87 -25.66 -10.95
C ARG A 118 -1.97 -25.87 -12.16
N LEU A 119 -0.97 -25.01 -12.37
CA LEU A 119 -0.02 -25.10 -13.49
C LEU A 119 1.20 -25.96 -13.15
N SER A 120 1.47 -26.17 -11.86
CA SER A 120 2.60 -26.94 -11.35
C SER A 120 2.38 -28.45 -11.57
N THR A 121 2.78 -28.96 -12.73
CA THR A 121 2.88 -30.40 -13.02
C THR A 121 4.11 -31.06 -12.39
N HIS A 122 5.13 -30.29 -12.02
CA HIS A 122 6.37 -30.81 -11.40
C HIS A 122 6.40 -30.57 -9.88
N PRO A 123 6.82 -31.56 -9.07
CA PRO A 123 6.86 -31.47 -7.61
C PRO A 123 7.79 -30.35 -7.09
N SER A 124 8.78 -29.92 -7.87
CA SER A 124 9.71 -28.82 -7.54
C SER A 124 9.06 -27.43 -7.48
N CYS A 125 7.88 -27.22 -8.06
CA CYS A 125 7.17 -25.94 -8.02
C CYS A 125 6.19 -25.81 -6.84
N THR A 126 5.87 -26.92 -6.17
CA THR A 126 5.06 -26.98 -4.93
C THR A 126 5.59 -26.09 -3.79
N PRO A 127 6.90 -26.05 -3.46
CA PRO A 127 7.40 -25.18 -2.38
C PRO A 127 7.16 -23.67 -2.64
N ILE A 128 7.11 -23.25 -3.90
CA ILE A 128 6.83 -21.85 -4.26
C ILE A 128 5.40 -21.46 -3.88
N ALA A 129 4.43 -22.36 -4.10
CA ALA A 129 3.04 -22.12 -3.71
C ALA A 129 2.88 -22.01 -2.18
N TYR A 130 3.59 -22.84 -1.41
CA TYR A 130 3.60 -22.73 0.06
C TYR A 130 4.24 -21.44 0.54
N PHE A 131 5.35 -21.00 -0.06
CA PHE A 131 5.97 -19.72 0.24
C PHE A 131 5.04 -18.53 -0.06
N LEU A 132 4.30 -18.58 -1.17
CA LEU A 132 3.30 -17.56 -1.51
C LEU A 132 2.12 -17.54 -0.53
N TRP A 133 1.72 -18.70 0.00
CA TRP A 133 0.72 -18.78 1.06
C TRP A 133 1.20 -18.19 2.38
N LEU A 134 2.43 -18.50 2.78
CA LEU A 134 3.04 -17.96 4.00
C LEU A 134 3.11 -16.44 3.95
N THR A 135 3.56 -15.90 2.82
CA THR A 135 3.65 -14.45 2.61
C THR A 135 2.27 -13.78 2.55
N ALA A 136 1.21 -14.48 2.10
CA ALA A 136 -0.15 -13.98 2.14
C ALA A 136 -0.68 -13.86 3.57
N LEU A 137 -0.41 -14.88 4.40
CA LEU A 137 -0.76 -14.85 5.81
C LEU A 137 -0.02 -13.72 6.55
N ALA A 138 1.29 -13.57 6.30
CA ALA A 138 2.08 -12.49 6.87
C ALA A 138 1.51 -11.11 6.50
N ARG A 139 1.08 -10.92 5.24
CA ARG A 139 0.41 -9.68 4.81
C ARG A 139 -0.92 -9.45 5.51
N LEU A 140 -1.73 -10.50 5.72
CA LEU A 140 -2.98 -10.40 6.46
C LEU A 140 -2.75 -9.93 7.89
N VAL A 141 -1.78 -10.55 8.58
CA VAL A 141 -1.41 -10.18 9.96
C VAL A 141 -0.91 -8.74 10.02
N MET A 142 0.01 -8.37 9.12
CA MET A 142 0.53 -7.00 9.06
C MET A 142 -0.58 -5.99 8.72
N GLY A 143 -1.47 -6.33 7.80
CA GLY A 143 -2.62 -5.53 7.45
C GLY A 143 -3.51 -5.25 8.65
N CYS A 144 -3.96 -6.29 9.36
CA CYS A 144 -4.77 -6.16 10.57
C CYS A 144 -4.07 -5.30 11.64
N TYR A 145 -2.77 -5.49 11.84
CA TYR A 145 -1.97 -4.71 12.78
C TYR A 145 -1.92 -3.23 12.40
N VAL A 146 -1.63 -2.91 11.13
CA VAL A 146 -1.57 -1.52 10.63
C VAL A 146 -2.95 -0.86 10.65
N CYS A 147 -4.02 -1.60 10.37
CA CYS A 147 -5.39 -1.11 10.51
C CYS A 147 -5.66 -0.72 11.98
N ALA A 148 -5.40 -1.64 12.90
CA ALA A 148 -5.65 -1.43 14.33
C ALA A 148 -4.86 -0.21 14.86
N LEU A 149 -3.58 -0.10 14.47
CA LEU A 149 -2.76 1.07 14.80
C LEU A 149 -3.28 2.36 14.16
N GLY A 150 -3.66 2.34 12.88
CA GLY A 150 -4.15 3.52 12.17
C GLY A 150 -5.44 4.09 12.77
N PHE A 151 -6.31 3.23 13.32
CA PHE A 151 -7.52 3.66 14.04
C PHE A 151 -7.23 4.07 15.49
N ALA A 152 -6.26 3.44 16.16
CA ALA A 152 -5.92 3.73 17.55
C ALA A 152 -4.98 4.94 17.72
N ALA A 153 -4.16 5.27 16.72
CA ALA A 153 -3.17 6.32 16.81
C ALA A 153 -3.77 7.70 16.48
N PRO A 154 -3.71 8.68 17.41
CA PRO A 154 -4.15 10.05 17.15
C PRO A 154 -3.20 10.83 16.22
N SER A 155 -1.93 10.41 16.10
CA SER A 155 -0.92 10.99 15.20
C SER A 155 0.16 9.97 14.81
N PHE A 156 0.86 10.20 13.67
CA PHE A 156 1.96 9.32 13.19
C PHE A 156 3.13 9.19 14.18
N VAL A 157 3.31 10.20 15.03
CA VAL A 157 4.38 10.30 16.03
C VAL A 157 4.09 9.46 17.29
N ALA A 158 2.81 9.16 17.57
CA ALA A 158 2.40 8.40 18.75
C ALA A 158 2.55 6.87 18.60
N LEU A 159 3.15 6.38 17.51
CA LEU A 159 3.41 4.96 17.33
C LEU A 159 4.44 4.49 18.38
N PRO A 160 4.20 3.36 19.08
CA PRO A 160 5.00 2.91 20.22
C PRO A 160 6.52 2.90 19.96
N GLY A 161 6.95 2.52 18.76
CA GLY A 161 8.38 2.43 18.41
C GLY A 161 9.09 3.77 18.13
N HIS A 162 8.36 4.89 17.96
CA HIS A 162 8.99 6.21 17.79
C HIS A 162 9.21 6.90 19.15
N ARG A 163 8.40 6.56 20.16
CA ARG A 163 8.51 7.12 21.52
C ARG A 163 9.81 6.70 22.20
N ASP A 164 10.26 5.46 22.01
CA ASP A 164 11.48 4.94 22.63
C ASP A 164 12.76 5.59 22.07
N ARG A 165 12.77 5.99 20.78
CA ARG A 165 13.93 6.63 20.14
C ARG A 165 14.08 8.12 20.42
N VAL A 166 13.00 8.80 20.82
CA VAL A 166 13.04 10.23 21.17
C VAL A 166 13.34 10.43 22.66
N VAL A 167 13.21 9.40 23.49
CA VAL A 167 13.56 9.45 24.92
C VAL A 167 15.05 9.14 25.16
N GLU A 168 15.74 8.52 24.20
CA GLU A 168 17.18 8.23 24.28
C GLU A 168 18.10 9.27 23.59
N LEU A 169 17.55 10.36 23.05
CA LEU A 169 18.30 11.49 22.46
C LEU A 169 17.98 12.80 23.18
#